data_AF-A0AA96WIA2-F1
#
_entry.id   AF-A0AA96WIA2-F1
#
_cell.length_a   1.000
_cell.length_b   1.000
_cell.length_c   1.000
_cell.angle_alpha   90.00
_cell.angle_beta   90.00
_cell.angle_gamma   90.00
#
_symmetry.space_group_name_H-M   'P 1'
#
loop_
_entity.id
_entity.type
_entity.pdbx_description
1 polymer ?
#
loop_
_entity_poly.entity_id
_entity_poly.type
_entity_poly.pdbx_seq_one_letter_code
_entity_poly.pdbx_strand_id
1 'polypeptide(L)' 'MPKRKPQVRIYVSEDVDKLLKIIAAVKEISVNALMNEAIEDYLNKPEIQQIIDKHRLDELD' A
#
# COMPACT_ATOMS: atom_id res chain seq x y z
N MET A 1 -24.58 -9.77 -3.43
CA MET A 1 -23.67 -9.46 -2.30
C MET A 1 -22.66 -8.43 -2.79
N PRO A 2 -22.36 -7.36 -2.05
CA PRO A 2 -21.33 -6.42 -2.49
C PRO A 2 -19.99 -7.15 -2.58
N LYS A 3 -19.31 -7.06 -3.75
CA LYS A 3 -17.98 -7.66 -3.93
C LYS A 3 -17.06 -7.06 -2.86
N ARG A 4 -16.48 -7.91 -2.00
CA ARG A 4 -15.52 -7.47 -1.00
C ARG A 4 -14.35 -6.80 -1.72
N LYS A 5 -13.90 -5.65 -1.21
CA LYS A 5 -12.68 -5.00 -1.73
C LYS A 5 -11.52 -6.01 -1.62
N PRO A 6 -10.63 -6.09 -2.63
CA PRO A 6 -9.41 -6.89 -2.53
C PRO A 6 -8.64 -6.52 -1.24
N GLN A 7 -8.09 -7.53 -0.56
CA GLN A 7 -7.36 -7.34 0.70
C GLN A 7 -5.95 -7.91 0.57
N VAL A 8 -4.98 -7.17 1.09
CA VAL A 8 -3.59 -7.63 1.22
C VAL A 8 -3.30 -7.86 2.69
N ARG A 9 -2.80 -9.04 3.05
CA ARG A 9 -2.29 -9.35 4.39
C ARG A 9 -0.77 -9.44 4.32
N ILE A 10 -0.10 -8.63 5.13
CA ILE A 10 1.36 -8.60 5.22
C ILE A 10 1.82 -8.94 6.63
N TYR A 11 3.02 -9.50 6.73
CA TYR A 11 3.71 -9.69 8.00
C TYR A 11 4.88 -8.72 8.07
N VAL A 12 4.99 -8.00 9.19
CA VAL A 12 6.06 -7.03 9.46
C VAL A 12 6.68 -7.33 10.80
N SER A 13 7.87 -6.78 11.07
CA SER A 13 8.46 -6.87 12.40
C SER A 13 7.61 -6.10 13.43
N GLU A 14 7.76 -6.46 14.70
CA GLU A 14 7.04 -5.79 15.79
C GLU A 14 7.35 -4.28 15.85
N ASP A 15 8.59 -3.90 15.57
CA ASP A 15 9.00 -2.49 15.55
C ASP A 15 8.31 -1.71 14.43
N VAL A 16 8.15 -2.31 13.25
CA VAL A 16 7.44 -1.68 12.13
C VAL A 16 5.95 -1.54 12.46
N ASP A 17 5.32 -2.56 13.05
CA ASP A 17 3.91 -2.49 13.48
C ASP A 17 3.69 -1.35 14.49
N LYS A 18 4.58 -1.21 15.48
CA LYS A 18 4.54 -0.11 16.46
C LYS A 18 4.64 1.25 15.77
N LEU A 19 5.62 1.41 14.88
CA LEU A 19 5.82 2.68 14.15
C LEU A 19 4.61 3.04 13.29
N LEU A 20 4.06 2.09 12.54
CA LEU A 20 2.87 2.32 11.71
C LEU A 20 1.67 2.78 12.53
N LYS A 21 1.42 2.15 13.68
CA LYS A 21 0.33 2.55 14.59
C LYS A 21 0.52 3.95 15.16
N ILE A 22 1.73 4.29 15.58
CA ILE A 22 2.04 5.61 16.13
C ILE A 22 1.90 6.68 15.05
N ILE A 23 2.46 6.46 13.85
CA ILE A 23 2.37 7.41 12.74
C ILE A 23 0.91 7.61 12.33
N ALA A 24 0.13 6.53 12.22
CA ALA A 24 -1.30 6.61 11.91
C ALA A 24 -2.06 7.43 12.96
N ALA A 25 -1.77 7.23 14.25
CA ALA A 25 -2.36 8.02 15.32
C ALA A 25 -1.98 9.51 15.25
N VAL A 26 -0.71 9.83 15.00
CA VAL A 26 -0.22 11.21 14.85
C VAL A 26 -0.83 11.91 13.63
N LYS A 27 -1.03 11.19 12.53
CA LYS A 27 -1.70 11.70 11.32
C LYS A 27 -3.23 11.70 11.42
N GLU A 28 -3.80 11.23 12.53
CA GLU A 28 -5.26 11.08 12.74
C GLU A 28 -5.94 10.22 11.63
N ILE A 29 -5.24 9.22 11.11
CA ILE A 29 -5.75 8.29 10.08
C ILE A 29 -5.67 6.84 10.54
N SER A 30 -6.40 5.95 9.87
CA SER A 30 -6.27 4.51 10.12
C SER A 30 -4.95 3.95 9.55
N VAL A 31 -4.43 2.87 10.13
CA VAL A 31 -3.27 2.15 9.57
C VAL A 31 -3.55 1.70 8.13
N ASN A 32 -4.79 1.32 7.81
CA ASN A 32 -5.17 0.96 6.44
C ASN A 32 -5.06 2.16 5.47
N ALA A 33 -5.46 3.36 5.90
CA ALA A 33 -5.34 4.57 5.09
C ALA A 33 -3.85 4.94 4.88
N LEU A 34 -3.04 4.86 5.93
CA LEU A 34 -1.59 5.07 5.86
C LEU A 34 -0.93 4.09 4.88
N MET A 35 -1.29 2.80 4.94
CA MET A 35 -0.74 1.78 4.05
C MET A 35 -1.19 1.99 2.60
N ASN A 36 -2.43 2.40 2.35
CA ASN A 36 -2.89 2.72 1.01
C ASN A 36 -2.11 3.90 0.41
N GLU A 37 -1.91 4.97 1.16
CA GLU A 37 -1.09 6.13 0.75
C GLU A 37 0.34 5.68 0.40
N ALA A 38 0.98 4.88 1.26
CA ALA A 38 2.32 4.37 1.01
C ALA A 38 2.41 3.45 -0.24
N ILE A 39 1.37 2.66 -0.51
CA ILE A 39 1.29 1.82 -1.71
C ILE A 39 1.14 2.69 -2.96
N GLU A 40 0.24 3.68 -2.94
CA GLU A 40 0.05 4.62 -4.04
C GLU A 40 1.34 5.39 -4.34
N ASP A 41 2.00 5.90 -3.31
CA ASP A 41 3.29 6.60 -3.43
C ASP A 41 4.37 5.70 -4.01
N TYR A 42 4.44 4.43 -3.59
CA TYR A 42 5.39 3.47 -4.13
C TYR A 42 5.13 3.17 -5.60
N LEU A 43 3.86 2.98 -5.99
CA LEU A 43 3.48 2.72 -7.37
C LEU A 43 3.79 3.93 -8.27
N ASN A 44 3.69 5.16 -7.75
CA ASN A 44 3.99 6.38 -8.49
C ASN A 44 5.49 6.66 -8.69
N LYS A 45 6.39 5.86 -8.08
CA LYS A 45 7.83 6.06 -8.27
C LYS A 45 8.25 5.79 -9.73
N PRO A 46 9.14 6.58 -10.33
CA PRO A 46 9.53 6.45 -11.74
C PRO A 46 10.03 5.05 -12.11
N GLU A 47 10.82 4.41 -11.23
CA GLU A 47 11.33 3.06 -11.45
C GLU A 47 10.22 2.01 -11.46
N ILE A 48 9.16 2.21 -10.69
CA ILE A 48 8.02 1.29 -10.63
C ILE A 48 7.11 1.49 -11.85
N GLN A 49 6.84 2.74 -12.21
CA GLN A 49 6.11 3.08 -13.44
C GLN A 49 6.80 2.50 -14.68
N GLN A 50 8.14 2.62 -14.78
CA GLN A 50 8.90 2.00 -15.88
C GLN A 50 8.73 0.47 -15.94
N ILE A 51 8.67 -0.20 -14.79
CA ILE A 51 8.44 -1.66 -14.74
C ILE A 51 7.02 -1.98 -15.20
N ILE A 52 6.01 -1.24 -14.73
CA ILE A 52 4.61 -1.41 -15.12
C ILE A 52 4.48 -1.25 -16.64
N ASP A 53 4.99 -0.15 -17.20
CA ASP A 53 4.92 0.14 -18.63
C ASP A 53 5.66 -0.90 -19.48
N LYS A 54 6.90 -1.23 -19.09
CA LYS A 54 7.75 -2.17 -19.83
C LYS A 54 7.12 -3.57 -19.93
N HIS A 55 6.36 -3.96 -18.91
CA HIS A 55 5.75 -5.28 -18.82
C HIS A 55 4.24 -5.27 -19.03
N ARG A 56 3.61 -4.11 -19.30
CA ARG A 56 2.15 -3.91 -19.46
C ARG A 56 1.36 -4.54 -18.30
N LEU A 57 1.85 -4.33 -17.08
CA LEU A 57 1.32 -5.03 -15.89
C LEU A 57 -0.11 -4.61 -15.55
N ASP A 58 -0.51 -3.42 -15.97
CA ASP A 58 -1.85 -2.85 -15.84
C ASP A 58 -2.88 -3.47 -16.77
N GLU A 59 -2.45 -4.25 -17.76
CA GLU A 59 -3.31 -4.98 -18.69
C GLU A 59 -3.50 -6.46 -18.33
N LEU A 60 -2.93 -6.90 -17.20
CA LEU A 60 -3.04 -8.28 -16.75
C LEU A 60 -4.36 -8.49 -15.99
N ASP A 61 -5.18 -9.44 -16.47
CA ASP A 61 -6.46 -9.86 -15.87
C ASP A 61 -6.30 -10.70 -14.58
#